data_AF-A0A956DQK6-F1
#
_entry.id   AF-A0A956DQK6-F1
#
_cell.length_a   1.000
_cell.length_b   1.000
_cell.length_c   1.000
_cell.angle_alpha   90.00
_cell.angle_beta   90.00
_cell.angle_gamma   90.00
#
_symmetry.space_group_name_H-M   'P 1'
#
loop_
_entity.id
_entity.type
_entity.pdbx_description
1 polymer ?
#
loop_
_entity_poly.entity_id
_entity_poly.type
_entity_poly.pdbx_seq_one_letter_code
_entity_poly.pdbx_strand_id
1 'polypeptide(L)'
;GKCAASEEGACIAKTNDDCKAAVTCQKDGKCTAEKGECVVGSDADCAGSQQCKELGLCNADQGMCVDPSRTFSAECGADCKEKGHCFKKGGACTAVGDAHCRGTADDKPEDESPCERLGLCTAQDGDCVAAKNEDCAQSKRCRKEKVGCEAKGGKCTPTEKECADSQVCASSGLCAVVGEDCGATDNAQCKASARCKLEGHCSVKDGKCVALSGADCGGAMVCTKDRRCRAVDGECSK
;
A
#
# COMPACT_ATOMS: atom_id res chain seq x y z
N GLY A 1 10.95 -32.06 -30.98
CA GLY A 1 10.16 -31.01 -31.65
C GLY A 1 10.28 -31.20 -33.13
N LYS A 2 9.17 -31.11 -33.86
CA LYS A 2 9.19 -30.95 -35.32
C LYS A 2 9.14 -29.44 -35.56
N CYS A 3 10.06 -28.92 -36.36
CA CYS A 3 10.03 -27.52 -36.78
C CYS A 3 10.01 -27.45 -38.30
N ALA A 4 9.58 -26.31 -38.82
CA ALA A 4 9.62 -26.03 -40.23
C ALA A 4 10.90 -25.30 -40.59
N ALA A 5 11.49 -25.60 -41.75
CA ALA A 5 12.64 -24.86 -42.26
C ALA A 5 12.22 -23.46 -42.77
N SER A 6 12.99 -22.43 -42.44
CA SER A 6 12.94 -21.09 -43.05
C SER A 6 13.57 -21.11 -44.45
N GLU A 7 13.47 -20.01 -45.18
CA GLU A 7 14.13 -19.86 -46.48
C GLU A 7 15.67 -19.92 -46.38
N GLU A 8 16.25 -19.51 -45.24
CA GLU A 8 17.68 -19.67 -44.94
C GLU A 8 18.04 -21.00 -44.26
N GLY A 9 17.08 -21.93 -44.14
CA GLY A 9 17.29 -23.25 -43.54
C GLY A 9 17.25 -23.30 -42.01
N ALA A 10 16.83 -22.22 -41.34
CA ALA A 10 16.68 -22.19 -39.88
C ALA A 10 15.42 -22.96 -39.44
N CYS A 11 15.45 -23.53 -38.25
CA CYS A 11 14.34 -24.24 -37.63
C CYS A 11 13.39 -23.24 -36.96
N ILE A 12 12.20 -23.02 -37.52
CA ILE A 12 11.20 -22.05 -37.04
C ILE A 12 9.86 -22.71 -36.74
N ALA A 13 9.09 -22.10 -35.85
CA ALA A 13 7.69 -22.43 -35.60
C ALA A 13 6.79 -21.71 -36.62
N LYS A 14 6.23 -22.44 -37.59
CA LYS A 14 5.30 -21.86 -38.57
C LYS A 14 3.86 -21.94 -38.10
N THR A 15 3.54 -22.93 -37.28
CA THR A 15 2.19 -23.22 -36.82
C THR A 15 2.16 -23.48 -35.32
N ASN A 16 0.99 -23.27 -34.70
CA ASN A 16 0.81 -23.60 -33.29
C ASN A 16 1.02 -25.11 -33.04
N ASP A 17 0.83 -25.97 -34.04
CA ASP A 17 1.07 -27.41 -33.89
C ASP A 17 2.56 -27.75 -33.77
N ASP A 18 3.44 -26.97 -34.43
CA ASP A 18 4.89 -27.05 -34.22
C ASP A 18 5.24 -26.75 -32.75
N CYS A 19 4.59 -25.72 -32.17
CA CYS A 19 4.79 -25.31 -30.78
C CYS A 19 4.18 -26.27 -29.77
N LYS A 20 2.97 -26.79 -30.03
CA LYS A 20 2.29 -27.75 -29.14
C LYS A 20 3.06 -29.06 -28.99
N ALA A 21 3.79 -29.47 -30.03
CA ALA A 21 4.68 -30.63 -29.98
C ALA A 21 6.03 -30.35 -29.28
N ALA A 22 6.32 -29.10 -28.91
CA ALA A 22 7.55 -28.71 -28.25
C ALA A 22 7.47 -28.87 -26.72
N VAL A 23 8.60 -29.19 -26.10
CA VAL A 23 8.72 -29.30 -24.63
C VAL A 23 8.45 -27.95 -23.96
N THR A 24 8.76 -26.84 -24.62
CA THR A 24 8.49 -25.47 -24.15
C THR A 24 7.00 -25.17 -24.01
N CYS A 25 6.14 -25.74 -24.85
CA CYS A 25 4.68 -25.64 -24.65
C CYS A 25 4.25 -26.38 -23.37
N GLN A 26 4.74 -27.61 -23.17
CA GLN A 26 4.38 -28.41 -21.99
C GLN A 26 4.92 -27.81 -20.68
N LYS A 27 6.14 -27.30 -20.69
CA LYS A 27 6.79 -26.75 -19.49
C LYS A 27 6.37 -25.32 -19.19
N ASP A 28 6.46 -24.45 -20.19
CA ASP A 28 6.41 -22.99 -20.04
C ASP A 28 5.16 -22.36 -20.66
N GLY A 29 4.24 -23.16 -21.22
CA GLY A 29 3.04 -22.65 -21.88
C GLY A 29 3.32 -21.95 -23.21
N LYS A 30 4.48 -22.13 -23.83
CA LYS A 30 4.81 -21.52 -25.14
C LYS A 30 4.23 -22.33 -26.29
N CYS A 31 2.91 -22.27 -26.46
CA CYS A 31 2.15 -23.12 -27.38
C CYS A 31 1.68 -22.41 -28.67
N THR A 32 1.92 -21.10 -28.79
CA THR A 32 1.48 -20.29 -29.92
C THR A 32 2.68 -19.89 -30.78
N ALA A 33 2.59 -20.05 -32.11
CA ALA A 33 3.61 -19.64 -33.05
C ALA A 33 3.44 -18.15 -33.40
N GLU A 34 4.46 -17.35 -33.13
CA GLU A 34 4.51 -15.94 -33.48
C GLU A 34 5.91 -15.59 -34.00
N LYS A 35 5.99 -14.95 -35.18
CA LYS A 35 7.25 -14.51 -35.80
C LYS A 35 8.34 -15.59 -35.90
N GLY A 36 7.94 -16.85 -36.10
CA GLY A 36 8.86 -17.98 -36.22
C GLY A 36 9.29 -18.61 -34.89
N GLU A 37 8.78 -18.10 -33.77
CA GLU A 37 9.08 -18.58 -32.42
C GLU A 37 7.83 -19.11 -31.71
N CYS A 38 8.04 -19.89 -30.65
CA CYS A 38 6.96 -20.31 -29.77
C CYS A 38 6.86 -19.38 -28.57
N VAL A 39 5.69 -18.78 -28.39
CA VAL A 39 5.36 -17.81 -27.34
C VAL A 39 4.11 -18.24 -26.59
N VAL A 40 3.85 -17.58 -25.46
CA VAL A 40 2.56 -17.65 -24.78
C VAL A 40 1.61 -16.69 -25.50
N GLY A 41 0.54 -17.21 -26.11
CA GLY A 41 -0.45 -16.40 -26.81
C GLY A 41 -1.73 -16.17 -26.01
N SER A 42 -2.00 -17.00 -24.99
CA SER A 42 -3.23 -16.91 -24.20
C SER A 42 -3.12 -17.62 -22.85
N ASP A 43 -4.05 -17.32 -21.94
CA ASP A 43 -4.22 -18.04 -20.66
C ASP A 43 -4.40 -19.55 -20.86
N ALA A 44 -4.98 -19.98 -21.99
CA ALA A 44 -5.13 -21.41 -22.29
C ALA A 44 -3.77 -22.09 -22.51
N ASP A 45 -2.77 -21.37 -23.05
CA ASP A 45 -1.43 -21.90 -23.21
C ASP A 45 -0.76 -22.07 -21.82
N CYS A 46 -0.97 -21.12 -20.91
CA CYS A 46 -0.47 -21.20 -19.55
C CYS A 46 -1.15 -22.29 -18.72
N ALA A 47 -2.48 -22.41 -18.80
CA ALA A 47 -3.25 -23.39 -18.05
C ALA A 47 -2.83 -24.84 -18.33
N GLY A 48 -2.33 -25.13 -19.54
CA GLY A 48 -1.82 -26.45 -19.91
C GLY A 48 -0.41 -26.77 -19.38
N SER A 49 0.33 -25.76 -18.93
CA SER A 49 1.76 -25.86 -18.63
C SER A 49 2.07 -26.50 -17.26
N GLN A 50 3.28 -27.03 -17.10
CA GLN A 50 3.80 -27.47 -15.80
C GLN A 50 3.96 -26.29 -14.84
N GLN A 51 4.41 -25.12 -15.32
CA GLN A 51 4.54 -23.91 -14.50
C GLN A 51 3.22 -23.48 -13.85
N CYS A 52 2.09 -23.55 -14.55
CA CYS A 52 0.79 -23.30 -13.93
C CYS A 52 0.48 -24.30 -12.80
N LYS A 53 0.79 -25.60 -13.00
CA LYS A 53 0.51 -26.65 -12.00
C LYS A 53 1.42 -26.59 -10.78
N GLU A 54 2.70 -26.28 -10.99
CA GLU A 54 3.73 -26.34 -9.96
C GLU A 54 3.94 -24.99 -9.27
N LEU A 55 3.78 -23.89 -10.00
CA LEU A 55 4.12 -22.53 -9.54
C LEU A 55 2.92 -21.56 -9.56
N GLY A 56 1.75 -21.97 -10.07
CA GLY A 56 0.57 -21.10 -10.17
C GLY A 56 0.60 -20.06 -11.29
N LEU A 57 1.58 -20.14 -12.20
CA LEU A 57 1.74 -19.21 -13.34
C LEU A 57 0.74 -19.54 -14.46
N CYS A 58 -0.53 -19.20 -14.27
CA CYS A 58 -1.63 -19.67 -15.12
C CYS A 58 -2.20 -18.60 -16.05
N ASN A 59 -1.71 -17.36 -16.01
CA ASN A 59 -2.20 -16.26 -16.84
C ASN A 59 -1.13 -15.78 -17.82
N ALA A 60 -1.53 -15.45 -19.05
CA ALA A 60 -0.64 -14.87 -20.03
C ALA A 60 -0.51 -13.35 -19.80
N ASP A 61 0.72 -12.90 -19.63
CA ASP A 61 1.08 -11.48 -19.62
C ASP A 61 2.40 -11.26 -20.34
N GLN A 62 2.42 -10.30 -21.26
CA GLN A 62 3.61 -9.92 -22.04
C GLN A 62 4.37 -11.10 -22.68
N GLY A 63 3.65 -12.13 -23.16
CA GLY A 63 4.23 -13.31 -23.81
C GLY A 63 4.82 -14.34 -22.85
N MET A 64 4.54 -14.22 -21.55
CA MET A 64 4.95 -15.14 -20.49
C MET A 64 3.77 -15.61 -19.66
N CYS A 65 3.93 -16.75 -18.98
CA CYS A 65 2.98 -17.19 -17.98
C CYS A 65 3.35 -16.58 -16.63
N VAL A 66 2.38 -15.95 -15.99
CA VAL A 66 2.53 -15.21 -14.74
C VAL A 66 1.47 -15.61 -13.72
N ASP A 67 1.76 -15.33 -12.45
CA ASP A 67 0.75 -15.24 -11.39
C ASP A 67 0.44 -13.75 -11.20
N PRO A 68 -0.73 -13.26 -11.63
CA PRO A 68 -1.08 -11.85 -11.51
C PRO A 68 -0.99 -11.34 -10.08
N SER A 69 -1.19 -12.19 -9.06
CA SER A 69 -1.19 -11.80 -7.65
C SER A 69 0.21 -11.49 -7.08
N ARG A 70 1.27 -11.82 -7.84
CA ARG A 70 2.67 -11.65 -7.46
C ARG A 70 3.52 -11.00 -8.56
N THR A 71 2.89 -10.46 -9.59
CA THR A 71 3.56 -9.87 -10.76
C THR A 71 3.49 -8.35 -10.72
N PHE A 72 4.63 -7.70 -10.98
CA PHE A 72 4.77 -6.25 -10.88
C PHE A 72 4.95 -5.65 -12.26
N SER A 73 3.98 -4.86 -12.71
CA SER A 73 4.03 -4.15 -13.98
C SER A 73 4.90 -2.89 -13.84
N ALA A 74 5.98 -2.78 -14.61
CA ALA A 74 6.93 -1.67 -14.50
C ALA A 74 6.27 -0.27 -14.67
N GLU A 75 5.25 -0.18 -15.51
CA GLU A 75 4.48 1.05 -15.74
C GLU A 75 3.62 1.49 -14.54
N CYS A 76 3.34 0.58 -13.60
CA CYS A 76 2.61 0.88 -12.37
C CYS A 76 3.51 1.31 -11.21
N GLY A 77 4.81 1.56 -11.43
CA GLY A 77 5.79 1.79 -10.36
C GLY A 77 5.40 2.90 -9.37
N ALA A 78 4.80 3.99 -9.84
CA ALA A 78 4.35 5.08 -8.96
C ALA A 78 3.16 4.66 -8.07
N ASP A 79 2.09 4.11 -8.67
CA ASP A 79 0.92 3.64 -7.94
C ASP A 79 1.23 2.42 -7.05
N CYS A 80 2.18 1.57 -7.44
CA CYS A 80 2.67 0.46 -6.65
C CYS A 80 3.27 0.95 -5.33
N LYS A 81 4.17 1.94 -5.40
CA LYS A 81 4.82 2.50 -4.21
C LYS A 81 3.83 3.21 -3.29
N GLU A 82 2.92 4.00 -3.85
CA GLU A 82 2.02 4.86 -3.06
C GLU A 82 0.80 4.10 -2.51
N LYS A 83 0.19 3.25 -3.35
CA LYS A 83 -1.12 2.63 -3.12
C LYS A 83 -1.07 1.10 -3.08
N GLY A 84 0.05 0.47 -3.44
CA GLY A 84 0.15 -0.98 -3.59
C GLY A 84 -0.52 -1.49 -4.86
N HIS A 85 -0.74 -0.63 -5.86
CA HIS A 85 -1.38 -0.98 -7.11
C HIS A 85 -0.33 -1.39 -8.14
N CYS A 86 0.17 -2.61 -8.02
CA CYS A 86 1.39 -3.02 -8.71
C CYS A 86 1.16 -3.77 -10.04
N PHE A 87 -0.08 -4.09 -10.40
CA PHE A 87 -0.36 -4.87 -11.61
C PHE A 87 -1.37 -4.18 -12.53
N LYS A 88 -1.05 -4.17 -13.82
CA LYS A 88 -1.92 -3.59 -14.85
C LYS A 88 -3.03 -4.56 -15.24
N LYS A 89 -4.26 -4.22 -14.86
CA LYS A 89 -5.47 -4.98 -15.22
C LYS A 89 -6.49 -4.03 -15.83
N GLY A 90 -6.95 -4.34 -17.05
CA GLY A 90 -7.98 -3.54 -17.72
C GLY A 90 -7.56 -2.08 -17.99
N GLY A 91 -6.27 -1.83 -18.18
CA GLY A 91 -5.74 -0.47 -18.40
C GLY A 91 -5.52 0.35 -17.14
N ALA A 92 -5.79 -0.19 -15.95
CA ALA A 92 -5.56 0.45 -14.67
C ALA A 92 -4.55 -0.34 -13.81
N CYS A 93 -3.82 0.36 -12.95
CA CYS A 93 -2.96 -0.26 -11.94
C CYS A 93 -3.81 -0.64 -10.72
N THR A 94 -3.74 -1.90 -10.31
CA THR A 94 -4.59 -2.48 -9.25
C THR A 94 -3.84 -3.46 -8.36
N ALA A 95 -4.30 -3.62 -7.12
CA ALA A 95 -3.87 -4.67 -6.20
C ALA A 95 -4.73 -5.91 -6.44
N VAL A 96 -4.18 -6.92 -7.12
CA VAL A 96 -4.86 -8.21 -7.36
C VAL A 96 -4.32 -9.33 -6.47
N GLY A 97 -3.38 -9.02 -5.57
CA GLY A 97 -2.82 -9.93 -4.59
C GLY A 97 -2.07 -9.18 -3.49
N ASP A 98 -1.97 -9.80 -2.30
CA ASP A 98 -1.37 -9.18 -1.11
C ASP A 98 0.10 -8.78 -1.30
N ALA A 99 0.81 -9.42 -2.23
CA ALA A 99 2.18 -9.04 -2.59
C ALA A 99 2.25 -7.59 -3.10
N HIS A 100 1.21 -7.12 -3.78
CA HIS A 100 1.18 -5.74 -4.27
C HIS A 100 1.00 -4.75 -3.12
N CYS A 101 0.19 -5.10 -2.13
CA CYS A 101 0.03 -4.30 -0.91
C CYS A 101 1.31 -4.27 -0.05
N ARG A 102 2.13 -5.31 -0.13
CA ARG A 102 3.49 -5.33 0.45
C ARG A 102 4.53 -4.60 -0.40
N GLY A 103 4.22 -4.27 -1.65
CA GLY A 103 5.17 -3.69 -2.60
C GLY A 103 6.23 -4.66 -3.11
N THR A 104 6.18 -5.94 -2.71
CA THR A 104 7.19 -6.95 -3.08
C THR A 104 6.58 -8.35 -3.12
N ALA A 105 7.18 -9.23 -3.93
CA ALA A 105 6.84 -10.66 -3.97
C ALA A 105 7.26 -11.40 -2.69
N ASP A 106 8.15 -10.80 -1.88
CA ASP A 106 8.61 -11.36 -0.61
C ASP A 106 7.54 -11.29 0.50
N ASP A 107 7.72 -12.09 1.54
CA ASP A 107 6.85 -12.08 2.72
C ASP A 107 7.04 -10.82 3.57
N LYS A 108 8.24 -10.23 3.53
CA LYS A 108 8.55 -9.00 4.26
C LYS A 108 8.11 -7.78 3.43
N PRO A 109 7.18 -6.94 3.93
CA PRO A 109 6.77 -5.73 3.22
C PRO A 109 7.91 -4.72 3.02
N GLU A 110 7.86 -3.97 1.92
CA GLU A 110 8.74 -2.82 1.71
C GLU A 110 8.40 -1.67 2.66
N ASP A 111 9.41 -0.89 3.06
CA ASP A 111 9.28 0.15 4.07
C ASP A 111 8.21 1.22 3.77
N GLU A 112 8.01 1.50 2.48
CA GLU A 112 7.11 2.54 1.99
C GLU A 112 5.74 1.99 1.57
N SER A 113 5.58 0.66 1.54
CA SER A 113 4.35 -0.01 1.13
C SER A 113 3.15 0.37 2.02
N PRO A 114 1.92 0.34 1.49
CA PRO A 114 0.72 0.59 2.28
C PRO A 114 0.54 -0.44 3.41
N CYS A 115 0.98 -1.69 3.22
CA CYS A 115 1.01 -2.68 4.29
C CYS A 115 1.91 -2.25 5.46
N GLU A 116 3.16 -1.86 5.21
CA GLU A 116 4.08 -1.50 6.28
C GLU A 116 3.73 -0.17 6.94
N ARG A 117 3.29 0.83 6.17
CA ARG A 117 2.99 2.16 6.72
C ARG A 117 1.63 2.21 7.41
N LEU A 118 0.62 1.58 6.82
CA LEU A 118 -0.79 1.76 7.18
C LEU A 118 -1.48 0.48 7.66
N GLY A 119 -0.85 -0.69 7.51
CA GLY A 119 -1.48 -1.97 7.82
C GLY A 119 -2.49 -2.42 6.78
N LEU A 120 -2.46 -1.84 5.57
CA LEU A 120 -3.33 -2.23 4.45
C LEU A 120 -2.65 -3.36 3.68
N CYS A 121 -2.71 -4.57 4.22
CA CYS A 121 -1.92 -5.71 3.74
C CYS A 121 -2.69 -6.69 2.86
N THR A 122 -4.02 -6.60 2.83
CA THR A 122 -4.88 -7.53 2.07
C THR A 122 -5.37 -6.87 0.79
N ALA A 123 -5.18 -7.51 -0.35
CA ALA A 123 -5.76 -7.06 -1.61
C ALA A 123 -7.23 -7.45 -1.67
N GLN A 124 -8.10 -6.45 -1.82
CA GLN A 124 -9.53 -6.65 -1.92
C GLN A 124 -10.13 -5.64 -2.92
N ASP A 125 -10.94 -6.14 -3.85
CA ASP A 125 -11.64 -5.31 -4.85
C ASP A 125 -10.74 -4.39 -5.70
N GLY A 126 -9.45 -4.76 -5.85
CA GLY A 126 -8.47 -3.99 -6.62
C GLY A 126 -7.67 -2.97 -5.80
N ASP A 127 -7.95 -2.84 -4.50
CA ASP A 127 -7.29 -1.94 -3.55
C ASP A 127 -6.64 -2.72 -2.39
N CYS A 128 -5.84 -2.02 -1.58
CA CYS A 128 -5.26 -2.56 -0.35
C CYS A 128 -6.07 -2.14 0.87
N VAL A 129 -6.47 -3.13 1.69
CA VAL A 129 -7.29 -2.94 2.88
C VAL A 129 -6.67 -3.63 4.10
N ALA A 130 -7.05 -3.17 5.29
CA ALA A 130 -6.90 -3.91 6.53
C ALA A 130 -8.14 -4.80 6.72
N ALA A 131 -8.06 -6.05 6.27
CA ALA A 131 -9.19 -6.99 6.35
C ALA A 131 -9.34 -7.59 7.75
N LYS A 132 -8.24 -7.62 8.52
CA LYS A 132 -8.14 -8.26 9.83
C LYS A 132 -7.11 -7.57 10.71
N ASN A 133 -7.20 -7.76 12.02
CA ASN A 133 -6.32 -7.12 13.00
C ASN A 133 -4.84 -7.46 12.77
N GLU A 134 -4.54 -8.64 12.20
CA GLU A 134 -3.18 -9.04 11.87
C GLU A 134 -2.54 -8.12 10.82
N ASP A 135 -3.33 -7.56 9.90
CA ASP A 135 -2.84 -6.59 8.91
C ASP A 135 -2.44 -5.29 9.63
N CYS A 136 -3.30 -4.81 10.54
CA CYS A 136 -3.00 -3.63 11.36
C CYS A 136 -1.81 -3.85 12.28
N ALA A 137 -1.62 -5.05 12.81
CA ALA A 137 -0.46 -5.43 13.59
C ALA A 137 0.85 -5.38 12.77
N GLN A 138 0.81 -5.38 11.44
CA GLN A 138 1.96 -5.11 10.57
C GLN A 138 2.22 -3.62 10.33
N SER A 139 1.31 -2.72 10.70
CA SER A 139 1.57 -1.30 10.52
C SER A 139 2.69 -0.81 11.46
N LYS A 140 3.52 0.10 10.97
CA LYS A 140 4.50 0.83 11.79
C LYS A 140 3.82 1.52 12.98
N ARG A 141 2.63 2.08 12.75
CA ARG A 141 1.80 2.74 13.76
C ARG A 141 1.44 1.80 14.91
N CYS A 142 0.86 0.63 14.62
CA CYS A 142 0.53 -0.34 15.67
C CYS A 142 1.79 -0.90 16.34
N ARG A 143 2.82 -1.31 15.59
CA ARG A 143 4.00 -1.96 16.20
C ARG A 143 4.81 -1.01 17.09
N LYS A 144 5.05 0.22 16.63
CA LYS A 144 5.91 1.20 17.31
C LYS A 144 5.14 2.08 18.29
N GLU A 145 3.95 2.53 17.91
CA GLU A 145 3.20 3.52 18.68
C GLU A 145 2.08 2.88 19.51
N LYS A 146 1.74 1.60 19.25
CA LYS A 146 0.63 0.87 19.92
C LYS A 146 -0.73 1.55 19.71
N VAL A 147 -0.93 2.16 18.54
CA VAL A 147 -2.17 2.84 18.15
C VAL A 147 -2.65 2.32 16.80
N GLY A 148 -3.97 2.15 16.65
CA GLY A 148 -4.56 1.75 15.38
C GLY A 148 -4.32 0.28 15.08
N CYS A 149 -4.56 -0.59 16.06
CA CYS A 149 -4.31 -2.02 15.94
C CYS A 149 -5.55 -2.85 15.55
N GLU A 150 -6.72 -2.21 15.44
CA GLU A 150 -7.98 -2.89 15.11
C GLU A 150 -8.41 -2.58 13.66
N ALA A 151 -8.75 -3.64 12.92
CA ALA A 151 -9.26 -3.54 11.56
C ALA A 151 -10.77 -3.25 11.57
N LYS A 152 -11.15 -2.14 10.95
CA LYS A 152 -12.55 -1.71 10.83
C LYS A 152 -12.75 -0.95 9.53
N GLY A 153 -13.76 -1.35 8.75
CA GLY A 153 -14.08 -0.67 7.48
C GLY A 153 -12.94 -0.70 6.45
N GLY A 154 -12.08 -1.73 6.48
CA GLY A 154 -10.91 -1.84 5.60
C GLY A 154 -9.72 -0.99 6.01
N LYS A 155 -9.74 -0.36 7.20
CA LYS A 155 -8.67 0.48 7.73
C LYS A 155 -8.29 0.09 9.15
N CYS A 156 -7.15 0.58 9.59
CA CYS A 156 -6.69 0.43 10.96
C CYS A 156 -7.14 1.61 11.82
N THR A 157 -7.99 1.33 12.80
CA THR A 157 -8.62 2.34 13.66
C THR A 157 -8.18 2.18 15.11
N PRO A 158 -7.97 3.29 15.84
CA PRO A 158 -7.55 3.21 17.23
C PRO A 158 -8.73 3.00 18.19
N THR A 159 -8.43 2.51 19.39
CA THR A 159 -9.37 2.52 20.51
C THR A 159 -9.18 3.77 21.39
N GLU A 160 -10.17 4.07 22.24
CA GLU A 160 -10.07 5.18 23.20
C GLU A 160 -8.84 5.06 24.11
N LYS A 161 -8.56 3.83 24.56
CA LYS A 161 -7.40 3.55 25.39
C LYS A 161 -6.10 3.80 24.65
N GLU A 162 -6.01 3.34 23.40
CA GLU A 162 -4.83 3.57 22.57
C GLU A 162 -4.57 5.06 22.36
N CYS A 163 -5.61 5.85 22.05
CA CYS A 163 -5.44 7.29 21.90
C CYS A 163 -5.00 7.95 23.21
N ALA A 164 -5.63 7.62 24.35
CA ALA A 164 -5.28 8.20 25.64
C ALA A 164 -3.84 7.88 26.10
N ASP A 165 -3.39 6.65 25.86
CA ASP A 165 -2.06 6.18 26.28
C ASP A 165 -0.95 6.53 25.26
N SER A 166 -1.31 7.11 24.10
CA SER A 166 -0.38 7.36 22.99
C SER A 166 0.58 8.54 23.20
N GLN A 167 1.71 8.48 22.49
CA GLN A 167 2.61 9.64 22.37
C GLN A 167 1.93 10.83 21.67
N VAL A 168 0.98 10.58 20.75
CA VAL A 168 0.25 11.67 20.07
C VAL A 168 -0.68 12.43 21.03
N CYS A 169 -1.26 11.76 22.02
CA CYS A 169 -1.98 12.41 23.11
C CYS A 169 -1.04 13.28 23.96
N ALA A 170 0.06 12.72 24.44
CA ALA A 170 1.00 13.46 25.28
C ALA A 170 1.63 14.67 24.54
N SER A 171 1.94 14.52 23.26
CA SER A 171 2.58 15.57 22.46
C SER A 171 1.61 16.60 21.91
N SER A 172 0.48 16.16 21.35
CA SER A 172 -0.42 16.98 20.54
C SER A 172 -1.85 17.08 21.09
N GLY A 173 -2.15 16.44 22.22
CA GLY A 173 -3.46 16.50 22.87
C GLY A 173 -4.55 15.69 22.17
N LEU A 174 -4.18 14.81 21.23
CA LEU A 174 -5.12 13.97 20.50
C LEU A 174 -5.39 12.67 21.28
N CYS A 175 -6.23 12.77 22.30
CA CYS A 175 -6.37 11.76 23.35
C CYS A 175 -7.63 10.90 23.27
N ALA A 176 -8.52 11.14 22.30
CA ALA A 176 -9.77 10.40 22.13
C ALA A 176 -9.97 9.96 20.67
N VAL A 177 -10.89 9.04 20.41
CA VAL A 177 -11.22 8.66 19.03
C VAL A 177 -12.14 9.72 18.41
N VAL A 178 -11.70 10.33 17.32
CA VAL A 178 -12.48 11.30 16.52
C VAL A 178 -12.52 10.82 15.08
N GLY A 179 -13.67 10.30 14.65
CA GLY A 179 -13.80 9.64 13.36
C GLY A 179 -13.10 8.29 13.35
N GLU A 180 -12.08 8.14 12.51
CA GLU A 180 -11.27 6.92 12.37
C GLU A 180 -9.87 7.05 12.98
N ASP A 181 -9.58 8.18 13.64
CA ASP A 181 -8.23 8.50 14.13
C ASP A 181 -8.27 9.11 15.54
N CYS A 182 -7.09 9.32 16.15
CA CYS A 182 -6.98 10.03 17.42
C CYS A 182 -7.15 11.53 17.19
N GLY A 183 -8.00 12.15 17.99
CA GLY A 183 -8.30 13.57 17.96
C GLY A 183 -8.49 14.16 19.35
N ALA A 184 -8.59 15.48 19.39
CA ALA A 184 -8.97 16.23 20.57
C ALA A 184 -10.48 16.49 20.57
N THR A 185 -11.13 16.24 21.70
CA THR A 185 -12.56 16.50 21.94
C THR A 185 -12.80 17.73 22.79
N ASP A 186 -11.78 18.21 23.51
CA ASP A 186 -11.88 19.37 24.38
C ASP A 186 -10.54 20.12 24.54
N ASN A 187 -10.63 21.35 25.07
CA ASN A 187 -9.46 22.19 25.33
C ASN A 187 -8.56 21.65 26.45
N ALA A 188 -9.05 20.79 27.35
CA ALA A 188 -8.24 20.29 28.46
C ALA A 188 -7.18 19.32 27.94
N GLN A 189 -7.54 18.46 26.98
CA GLN A 189 -6.59 17.60 26.27
C GLN A 189 -5.51 18.41 25.55
N CYS A 190 -5.90 19.46 24.82
CA CYS A 190 -4.94 20.36 24.17
C CYS A 190 -4.02 21.05 25.17
N LYS A 191 -4.55 21.57 26.28
CA LYS A 191 -3.77 22.26 27.33
C LYS A 191 -2.79 21.34 28.06
N ALA A 192 -3.11 20.06 28.19
CA ALA A 192 -2.22 19.07 28.79
C ALA A 192 -1.01 18.73 27.88
N SER A 193 -1.14 18.95 26.57
CA SER A 193 -0.15 18.57 25.56
C SER A 193 1.16 19.36 25.62
N ALA A 194 2.24 18.76 25.12
CA ALA A 194 3.51 19.46 24.94
C ALA A 194 3.39 20.61 23.92
N ARG A 195 2.64 20.45 22.83
CA ARG A 195 2.46 21.49 21.80
C ARG A 195 1.74 22.72 22.32
N CYS A 196 0.81 22.62 23.26
CA CYS A 196 0.29 23.82 23.93
C CYS A 196 1.40 24.63 24.62
N LYS A 197 2.30 23.95 25.36
CA LYS A 197 3.40 24.61 26.08
C LYS A 197 4.48 25.19 25.15
N LEU A 198 4.76 24.51 24.04
CA LEU A 198 5.82 24.91 23.12
C LEU A 198 5.33 25.92 22.08
N GLU A 199 4.18 25.65 21.47
CA GLU A 199 3.68 26.28 20.25
C GLU A 199 2.37 27.05 20.44
N GLY A 200 1.71 26.94 21.60
CA GLY A 200 0.45 27.62 21.88
C GLY A 200 -0.77 26.93 21.27
N HIS A 201 -0.67 25.65 20.89
CA HIS A 201 -1.78 24.86 20.37
C HIS A 201 -2.66 24.34 21.51
N CYS A 202 -3.37 25.26 22.17
CA CYS A 202 -4.06 24.99 23.44
C CYS A 202 -5.58 24.87 23.32
N SER A 203 -6.15 25.07 22.12
CA SER A 203 -7.59 25.06 21.90
C SER A 203 -8.00 24.06 20.82
N VAL A 204 -9.11 23.35 21.02
CA VAL A 204 -9.63 22.37 20.08
C VAL A 204 -10.39 23.05 18.94
N LYS A 205 -10.12 22.61 17.71
CA LYS A 205 -10.91 22.93 16.52
C LYS A 205 -10.81 21.76 15.54
N ASP A 206 -11.96 21.27 15.06
CA ASP A 206 -12.06 20.19 14.07
C ASP A 206 -11.25 18.93 14.46
N GLY A 207 -11.34 18.52 15.73
CA GLY A 207 -10.62 17.36 16.25
C GLY A 207 -9.12 17.56 16.48
N LYS A 208 -8.60 18.78 16.31
CA LYS A 208 -7.17 19.11 16.43
C LYS A 208 -6.92 20.21 17.45
N CYS A 209 -5.71 20.24 18.01
CA CYS A 209 -5.26 21.33 18.86
C CYS A 209 -4.58 22.42 18.02
N VAL A 210 -5.03 23.67 18.19
CA VAL A 210 -4.58 24.86 17.46
C VAL A 210 -4.56 26.07 18.39
N ALA A 211 -3.93 27.17 17.96
CA ALA A 211 -4.00 28.47 18.63
C ALA A 211 -5.20 29.26 18.09
N LEU A 212 -6.22 29.52 18.92
CA LEU A 212 -7.40 30.30 18.52
C LEU A 212 -7.37 31.73 19.06
N SER A 213 -6.52 32.00 20.04
CA SER A 213 -6.43 33.28 20.72
C SER A 213 -5.00 33.63 21.11
N GLY A 214 -4.73 34.92 21.33
CA GLY A 214 -3.45 35.36 21.89
C GLY A 214 -3.18 34.80 23.28
N ALA A 215 -4.21 34.37 24.02
CA ALA A 215 -4.06 33.70 25.32
C ALA A 215 -3.45 32.30 25.17
N ASP A 216 -3.80 31.57 24.10
CA ASP A 216 -3.18 30.27 23.80
C ASP A 216 -1.67 30.44 23.52
N CYS A 217 -1.31 31.50 22.80
CA CYS A 217 0.09 31.83 22.51
C CYS A 217 0.86 32.40 23.70
N GLY A 218 0.21 33.20 24.55
CA GLY A 218 0.88 34.01 25.57
C GLY A 218 1.70 33.22 26.58
N GLY A 219 1.26 32.00 26.92
CA GLY A 219 1.98 31.09 27.82
C GLY A 219 3.01 30.21 27.14
N ALA A 220 3.08 30.21 25.81
CA ALA A 220 3.90 29.28 25.05
C ALA A 220 5.34 29.77 24.88
N MET A 221 6.26 28.81 24.69
CA MET A 221 7.67 29.13 24.42
C MET A 221 7.84 29.95 23.14
N VAL A 222 7.02 29.71 22.12
CA VAL A 222 7.06 30.47 20.86
C VAL A 222 6.73 31.97 21.05
N CYS A 223 5.88 32.33 22.01
CA CYS A 223 5.65 33.74 22.35
C CYS A 223 6.79 34.29 23.21
N THR A 224 7.18 33.58 24.27
CA THR A 224 8.16 34.09 25.24
C THR A 224 9.59 34.17 24.68
N LYS A 225 9.97 33.29 23.74
CA LYS A 225 11.29 33.27 23.11
C LYS A 225 11.31 33.91 21.73
N ASP A 226 10.32 33.58 20.89
CA ASP A 226 10.33 33.98 19.47
C ASP A 226 9.41 35.17 19.17
N ARG A 227 8.73 35.71 20.20
CA ARG A 227 7.80 36.85 20.13
C ARG A 227 6.62 36.63 19.18
N ARG A 228 6.24 35.37 18.94
CA ARG A 228 5.03 35.01 18.19
C ARG A 228 3.87 34.84 19.17
N CYS A 229 3.18 35.94 19.48
CA CYS A 229 2.19 36.00 20.57
C CYS A 229 0.74 36.16 20.10
N ARG A 230 0.48 36.23 18.79
CA ARG A 230 -0.86 36.39 18.21
C ARG A 230 -1.30 35.12 17.51
N ALA A 231 -2.51 34.66 17.75
CA ALA A 231 -3.08 33.55 16.99
C ALA A 231 -3.52 34.02 15.59
N VAL A 232 -3.00 33.37 14.55
CA VAL A 232 -3.34 33.59 13.13
C VAL A 232 -3.42 32.23 12.47
N ASP A 233 -4.55 31.92 11.83
CA ASP A 233 -4.79 30.67 11.10
C ASP A 233 -4.49 29.38 11.90
N GLY A 234 -4.78 29.39 13.21
CA GLY A 234 -4.53 28.25 14.08
C GLY A 234 -3.10 28.14 14.62
N GLU A 235 -2.23 29.10 14.30
CA GLU A 235 -0.81 29.12 14.67
C GLU A 235 -0.45 30.41 15.41
N CYS A 236 0.59 30.39 16.23
CA CYS A 236 1.11 31.61 16.85
C CYS A 236 2.00 32.39 15.88
N SER A 237 1.84 33.70 15.79
CA SER A 237 2.53 34.62 14.88
C SER A 237 2.88 35.94 15.58
N LYS A 238 3.71 36.78 14.95
CA LYS A 238 4.24 38.03 15.53
C LYS A 238 3.16 39.12 15.77
#